data_AF-A0A6B3ICH9-F1
#
_entry.id   AF-A0A6B3ICH9-F1
#
_cell.length_a   1.000
_cell.length_b   1.000
_cell.length_c   1.000
_cell.angle_alpha   90.00
_cell.angle_beta   90.00
_cell.angle_gamma   90.00
#
_symmetry.space_group_name_H-M   'P 1'
#
loop_
_entity.id
_entity.type
_entity.pdbx_description
1 polymer ?
#
loop_
_entity_poly.entity_id
_entity_poly.type
_entity_poly.pdbx_seq_one_letter_code
_entity_poly.pdbx_strand_id
1 'polypeptide(L)' 'MTEIVHVSGPELVTYADEMAELLVETVEEGSSVGFLAPLDREKAAVWWRERAGAVESGEV' A
#
# COMPACT_ATOMS: atom_id res chain seq x y z
N MET A 1 -0.89 19.69 11.56
CA MET A 1 -1.72 18.91 12.50
C MET A 1 -2.03 17.62 11.77
N THR A 2 -1.48 16.50 12.20
CA THR A 2 -1.69 15.21 11.51
C THR A 2 -2.95 14.58 12.11
N GLU A 3 -3.92 14.26 11.27
CA GLU A 3 -5.17 13.60 11.64
C GLU A 3 -5.14 12.16 11.12
N ILE A 4 -5.66 11.23 11.92
CA ILE A 4 -5.88 9.87 11.50
C ILE A 4 -7.27 9.82 10.86
N VAL A 5 -7.31 9.41 9.59
CA VAL A 5 -8.54 9.34 8.81
C VAL A 5 -8.80 7.91 8.35
N HIS A 6 -10.07 7.56 8.17
CA HIS A 6 -10.46 6.32 7.52
C HIS A 6 -10.27 6.45 6.00
N VAL A 7 -9.59 5.49 5.38
CA VAL A 7 -9.35 5.45 3.93
C VAL A 7 -10.29 4.43 3.29
N SER A 8 -11.16 4.89 2.39
CA SER A 8 -12.01 4.02 1.56
C SER A 8 -11.23 3.38 0.41
N GLY A 9 -11.82 2.37 -0.26
CA GLY A 9 -11.23 1.74 -1.44
C GLY A 9 -10.84 2.75 -2.55
N PRO A 10 -11.75 3.62 -3.01
CA PRO A 10 -11.43 4.63 -4.03
C PRO A 10 -10.31 5.61 -3.60
N GLU A 11 -10.27 5.96 -2.32
CA GLU A 11 -9.18 6.79 -1.77
C GLU A 11 -7.85 6.02 -1.76
N LEU A 12 -7.87 4.73 -1.41
CA LEU A 12 -6.66 3.89 -1.43
C LEU A 12 -6.08 3.74 -2.85
N VAL A 13 -6.92 3.69 -3.88
CA VAL A 13 -6.46 3.73 -5.29
C VAL A 13 -5.76 5.05 -5.59
N THR A 14 -6.25 6.16 -5.04
CA THR A 14 -5.66 7.50 -5.23
C THR A 14 -4.29 7.60 -4.55
N TYR A 15 -4.15 7.01 -3.35
CA TYR A 15 -2.89 7.03 -2.58
C TYR A 15 -1.93 5.88 -2.92
N ALA A 16 -2.25 5.05 -3.92
CA ALA A 16 -1.52 3.80 -4.15
C ALA A 16 -0.05 4.00 -4.48
N ASP A 17 0.29 5.10 -5.16
CA ASP A 17 1.68 5.41 -5.53
C ASP A 17 2.49 5.89 -4.32
N GLU A 18 1.93 6.74 -3.46
CA GLU A 18 2.56 7.16 -2.21
C GLU A 18 2.69 6.00 -1.20
N MET A 19 1.66 5.15 -1.11
CA MET A 19 1.73 3.95 -0.28
C MET A 19 2.75 2.93 -0.83
N ALA A 20 2.99 2.90 -2.14
CA ALA A 20 4.03 2.08 -2.74
C ALA A 20 5.43 2.55 -2.35
N GLU A 21 5.68 3.87 -2.33
CA GLU A 21 6.94 4.44 -1.85
C GLU A 21 7.21 4.05 -0.40
N LEU A 22 6.22 4.24 0.48
CA LEU A 22 6.32 3.84 1.88
C LEU A 22 6.62 2.35 2.04
N LEU A 23 5.96 1.49 1.25
CA LEU A 23 6.18 0.04 1.32
C LEU A 23 7.57 -0.35 0.85
N VAL A 24 8.07 0.25 -0.23
CA VAL A 24 9.42 0.00 -0.74
C VAL A 24 10.45 0.43 0.31
N GLU A 25 10.36 1.64 0.85
CA GLU A 25 11.26 2.14 1.90
C GLU A 25 11.26 1.19 3.11
N THR A 26 10.07 0.81 3.59
CA THR A 26 9.90 -0.11 4.73
C THR A 26 10.62 -1.46 4.50
N VAL A 27 10.52 -2.02 3.29
CA VAL A 27 11.15 -3.29 2.92
C VAL A 27 12.66 -3.14 2.73
N GLU A 28 13.12 -2.04 2.14
CA GLU A 28 14.54 -1.71 1.99
C GLU A 28 15.24 -1.53 3.33
N GLU A 29 14.53 -1.00 4.33
CA GLU A 29 15.00 -0.90 5.72
C GLU A 29 14.97 -2.24 6.49
N GLY A 30 14.52 -3.32 5.85
CA GLY A 30 14.59 -4.69 6.36
C GLY A 30 13.36 -5.16 7.13
N SER A 31 12.24 -4.44 7.07
CA SER A 31 11.00 -4.87 7.70
C SER A 31 10.37 -6.07 6.97
N SER A 32 9.90 -7.06 7.73
CA SER A 32 9.24 -8.25 7.20
C SER A 32 7.73 -8.07 7.15
N VAL A 33 7.22 -7.55 6.04
CA VAL A 33 5.78 -7.29 5.80
C VAL A 33 5.21 -8.09 4.62
N GLY A 34 5.81 -9.24 4.31
CA GLY A 34 5.37 -10.14 3.22
C GLY A 34 6.03 -9.88 1.86
N PHE A 35 7.07 -9.04 1.82
CA PHE A 35 7.84 -8.72 0.63
C PHE A 35 9.35 -8.91 0.87
N LEU A 36 10.13 -8.97 -0.21
CA LEU A 36 11.58 -9.07 -0.18
C LEU A 36 12.20 -7.93 -0.97
N ALA A 37 13.35 -7.43 -0.50
CA ALA A 37 14.16 -6.49 -1.25
C ALA A 37 14.95 -7.19 -2.37
N PRO A 38 15.14 -6.54 -3.55
CA PRO A 38 14.52 -5.26 -3.93
C PRO A 38 13.04 -5.42 -4.31
N LEU A 39 12.19 -4.49 -3.87
CA LEU A 39 10.79 -4.41 -4.27
C LEU A 39 10.60 -3.29 -5.29
N ASP A 40 10.02 -3.64 -6.44
CA ASP A 40 9.69 -2.67 -7.48
C ASP A 40 8.49 -1.79 -7.07
N ARG A 41 8.60 -0.47 -7.27
CA ARG A 41 7.58 0.51 -6.90
C ARG A 41 6.28 0.33 -7.69
N GLU A 42 6.35 -0.02 -8.97
CA GLU A 42 5.15 -0.25 -9.79
C GLU A 42 4.41 -1.50 -9.29
N LYS A 43 5.14 -2.58 -9.00
CA LYS A 43 4.58 -3.79 -8.39
C LYS A 43 3.94 -3.51 -7.03
N ALA A 44 4.56 -2.68 -6.19
CA ALA A 44 3.99 -2.26 -4.91
C ALA A 44 2.69 -1.44 -5.10
N ALA A 45 2.65 -0.54 -6.09
CA ALA A 45 1.45 0.24 -6.39
C ALA A 45 0.30 -0.62 -6.94
N VAL A 46 0.60 -1.62 -7.79
CA VAL A 46 -0.39 -2.61 -8.24
C VAL A 46 -0.99 -3.36 -7.06
N TRP A 47 -0.15 -3.82 -6.12
CA TRP A 47 -0.62 -4.51 -4.92
C TRP A 47 -1.56 -3.65 -4.07
N TRP A 48 -1.27 -2.35 -3.91
CA TRP A 48 -2.17 -1.43 -3.21
C TRP A 48 -3.51 -1.23 -3.91
N ARG A 49 -3.51 -1.16 -5.24
CA ARG A 49 -4.77 -1.06 -6.03
C ARG A 49 -5.60 -2.33 -5.93
N GLU A 50 -4.98 -3.51 -5.94
CA GLU A 50 -5.66 -4.78 -5.68
C GLU A 50 -6.26 -4.80 -4.27
N ARG A 51 -5.52 -4.30 -3.27
CA ARG A 51 -5.99 -4.20 -1.88
C ARG A 51 -7.21 -3.29 -1.74
N ALA A 52 -7.32 -2.23 -2.53
CA ALA A 52 -8.49 -1.34 -2.52
C ALA A 52 -9.79 -2.09 -2.86
N GLY A 53 -9.75 -3.05 -3.78
CA GLY A 53 -10.90 -3.90 -4.10
C GLY A 53 -11.33 -4.76 -2.90
N ALA A 54 -10.37 -5.37 -2.20
CA ALA A 54 -10.64 -6.17 -1.01
C ALA A 54 -11.22 -5.32 0.15
N VAL A 55 -10.72 -4.08 0.32
CA VAL A 55 -11.27 -3.12 1.31
C VAL A 55 -12.72 -2.78 0.99
N GLU A 56 -13.05 -2.58 -0.28
CA GLU A 56 -14.42 -2.26 -0.71
C GLU A 56 -15.38 -3.45 -0.52
N SER A 57 -14.92 -4.67 -0.78
CA SER A 57 -15.75 -5.89 -0.63
C SER A 57 -15.82 -6.43 0.81
N GLY A 58 -14.96 -5.95 1.71
CA GLY A 58 -14.85 -6.44 3.09
C GLY A 58 -14.15 -7.80 3.19
N GLU A 59 -13.31 -8.14 2.22
CA GLU A 59 -12.48 -9.35 2.21
C GLU A 59 -11.28 -9.20 3.15
N VAL A 60 -10.83 -10.32 3.74
CA VAL A 60 -9.75 -10.39 4.74
C VAL A 60 -8.53 -11.11 4.19
#